data_AF-A0A0D6QQ73-F1
#
_entry.id   AF-A0A0D6QQ73-F1
#
_cell.length_a   1.000
_cell.length_b   1.000
_cell.length_c   1.000
_cell.angle_alpha   90.00
_cell.angle_beta   90.00
_cell.angle_gamma   90.00
#
_symmetry.space_group_name_H-M   'P 1'
#
loop_
_entity.id
_entity.type
_entity.pdbx_description
1 polymer ?
#
loop_
_entity_poly.entity_id
_entity_poly.type
_entity_poly.pdbx_seq_one_letter_code
_entity_poly.pdbx_strand_id
1 'polypeptide(L)'
;MLGLGPVRLPAYLDRPELVTRGEGARVDVAGDERWAAPLETLFVAALAEDLRAAVPAREVVAWPWPAGAAPEWVASVEVLRFERAPDGAGVLEARWTLRRGAEVVERGVTRARERPRAAGTAASVEALSAAVRALADELAAAAAGARP
;
A
#
# COMPACT_ATOMS: atom_id res chain seq x y z
N MET A 1 7.63 10.95 -15.09
CA MET A 1 7.22 11.02 -13.67
C MET A 1 6.06 10.04 -13.44
N LEU A 2 6.04 9.36 -12.30
CA LEU A 2 4.96 8.49 -11.86
C LEU A 2 4.27 9.12 -10.65
N GLY A 3 3.00 9.48 -10.80
CA GLY A 3 2.15 9.95 -9.72
C GLY A 3 1.54 8.78 -8.98
N LEU A 4 1.68 8.74 -7.65
CA LEU A 4 0.91 7.86 -6.78
C LEU A 4 -0.29 8.63 -6.24
N GLY A 5 -1.50 8.22 -6.59
CA GLY A 5 -2.72 8.73 -6.00
C GLY A 5 -3.93 8.79 -6.94
N PRO A 6 -5.15 8.81 -6.39
CA PRO A 6 -5.45 8.67 -4.97
C PRO A 6 -5.18 7.25 -4.45
N VAL A 7 -4.82 7.14 -3.17
CA VAL A 7 -4.77 5.88 -2.41
C VAL A 7 -5.91 5.93 -1.42
N ARG A 8 -6.76 4.89 -1.37
CA ARG A 8 -7.89 4.82 -0.45
C ARG A 8 -7.80 3.59 0.44
N LEU A 9 -7.98 3.77 1.73
CA LEU A 9 -8.10 2.68 2.70
C LEU A 9 -9.58 2.48 3.09
N PRO A 10 -9.99 1.27 3.49
CA PRO A 10 -11.32 1.05 4.05
C PRO A 10 -11.53 1.86 5.32
N ALA A 11 -12.75 2.37 5.55
CA ALA A 11 -13.07 3.20 6.71
C ALA A 11 -12.80 2.50 8.07
N TYR A 12 -12.81 1.16 8.11
CA TYR A 12 -12.48 0.44 9.35
C TYR A 12 -11.00 0.58 9.73
N LEU A 13 -10.11 0.95 8.80
CA LEU A 13 -8.70 1.22 9.04
C LEU A 13 -8.41 2.68 9.41
N ASP A 14 -9.42 3.56 9.34
CA ASP A 14 -9.30 4.96 9.75
C ASP A 14 -9.39 5.09 11.28
N ARG A 15 -8.35 4.59 11.95
CA ARG A 15 -8.22 4.60 13.40
C ARG A 15 -6.75 4.55 13.81
N PRO A 16 -6.40 5.04 15.01
CA PRO A 16 -5.01 5.03 15.46
C PRO A 16 -4.53 3.64 15.86
N GLU A 17 -5.40 2.68 16.15
CA GLU A 17 -4.99 1.38 16.65
C GLU A 17 -4.54 0.41 15.56
N LEU A 18 -3.65 -0.51 15.92
CA LEU A 18 -3.27 -1.63 15.05
C LEU A 18 -4.43 -2.61 14.95
N VAL A 19 -4.89 -2.83 13.72
CA VAL A 19 -6.01 -3.72 13.44
C VAL A 19 -5.52 -5.16 13.27
N THR A 20 -6.05 -6.05 14.11
CA THR A 20 -5.88 -7.50 13.99
C THR A 20 -7.19 -8.12 13.56
N ARG A 21 -7.16 -9.07 12.64
CA ARG A 21 -8.37 -9.82 12.31
C ARG A 21 -8.69 -10.78 13.45
N GLY A 22 -9.88 -10.63 14.03
CA GLY A 22 -10.43 -11.60 14.98
C GLY A 22 -10.99 -12.84 14.29
N GLU A 23 -11.61 -13.74 15.05
CA GLU A 23 -12.26 -14.91 14.45
C GLU A 23 -13.44 -14.51 13.54
N GLY A 24 -13.48 -15.05 12.31
CA GLY A 24 -14.53 -14.78 11.33
C GLY A 24 -14.40 -13.42 10.63
N ALA A 25 -15.46 -12.60 10.72
CA ALA A 25 -15.53 -11.23 10.20
C ALA A 25 -15.32 -10.16 11.28
N ARG A 26 -14.91 -10.57 12.49
CA ARG A 26 -14.61 -9.64 13.58
C ARG A 26 -13.25 -9.00 13.38
N VAL A 27 -13.19 -7.70 13.66
CA VAL A 27 -11.97 -6.89 13.63
C VAL A 27 -11.62 -6.61 15.08
N ASP A 28 -10.55 -7.23 15.57
CA ASP A 28 -10.05 -7.04 16.92
C ASP A 28 -9.04 -5.89 16.92
N VAL A 29 -9.34 -4.87 17.69
CA VAL A 29 -8.49 -3.70 17.85
C VAL A 29 -7.52 -3.96 19.00
N ALA A 30 -6.22 -3.86 18.76
CA ALA A 30 -5.25 -3.95 19.84
C ALA A 30 -5.48 -2.80 20.83
N GLY A 31 -5.66 -3.10 22.13
CA GLY A 31 -5.98 -2.08 23.14
C GLY A 31 -4.87 -1.04 23.35
N ASP A 32 -3.61 -1.47 23.23
CA ASP A 32 -2.43 -0.68 23.61
C ASP A 32 -1.47 -0.39 22.44
N GLU A 33 -1.71 -0.94 21.25
CA GLU A 33 -0.81 -0.83 20.09
C GLU A 33 -1.39 0.15 19.06
N ARG A 34 -0.66 1.22 18.78
CA ARG A 34 -1.13 2.34 17.97
C ARG A 34 -0.11 2.72 16.91
N TRP A 35 -0.61 3.14 15.75
CA TRP A 35 0.15 3.82 14.73
C TRP A 35 0.58 5.20 15.22
N ALA A 36 1.82 5.58 14.88
CA ALA A 36 2.38 6.87 15.25
C ALA A 36 1.75 8.06 14.48
N ALA A 37 1.00 7.77 13.41
CA ALA A 37 0.30 8.73 12.56
C ALA A 37 -0.91 8.03 11.90
N PRO A 38 -1.82 8.75 11.22
CA PRO A 38 -2.90 8.12 10.48
C PRO A 38 -2.38 7.05 9.52
N LEU A 39 -2.98 5.87 9.53
CA LEU A 39 -2.50 4.71 8.79
C LEU A 39 -2.39 4.97 7.29
N GLU A 40 -3.31 5.73 6.72
CA GLU A 40 -3.25 6.15 5.32
C GLU A 40 -1.98 6.96 5.02
N THR A 41 -1.58 7.86 5.91
CA THR A 41 -0.35 8.64 5.74
C THR A 41 0.89 7.74 5.77
N LEU A 42 0.94 6.79 6.70
CA LEU A 42 2.04 5.82 6.79
C LEU A 42 2.10 4.90 5.58
N PHE A 43 0.94 4.42 5.12
CA PHE A 43 0.82 3.54 3.96
C PHE A 43 1.28 4.24 2.68
N VAL A 44 0.81 5.46 2.43
CA VAL A 44 1.20 6.25 1.24
C VAL A 44 2.70 6.55 1.25
N ALA A 45 3.26 6.91 2.40
CA ALA A 45 4.68 7.17 2.54
C ALA A 45 5.52 5.91 2.24
N ALA A 46 5.15 4.76 2.82
CA ALA A 46 5.84 3.49 2.59
C ALA A 46 5.76 3.04 1.14
N LEU A 47 4.55 3.09 0.54
CA LEU A 47 4.34 2.70 -0.86
C LEU A 47 5.11 3.62 -1.81
N ALA A 48 5.12 4.93 -1.57
CA ALA A 48 5.88 5.87 -2.39
C ALA A 48 7.39 5.59 -2.31
N GLU A 49 7.91 5.28 -1.12
CA GLU A 49 9.32 4.97 -0.93
C GLU A 49 9.74 3.67 -1.62
N ASP A 50 8.94 2.61 -1.46
CA ASP A 50 9.20 1.33 -2.13
C ASP A 50 9.08 1.47 -3.65
N LEU A 51 8.15 2.28 -4.16
CA LEU A 51 8.07 2.59 -5.59
C LEU A 51 9.30 3.35 -6.09
N ARG A 52 9.82 4.34 -5.34
CA ARG A 52 11.05 5.05 -5.73
C ARG A 52 12.22 4.09 -5.87
N ALA A 53 12.33 3.13 -4.95
CA ALA A 53 13.35 2.10 -5.01
C ALA A 53 13.17 1.17 -6.23
N ALA A 54 11.94 0.81 -6.57
CA ALA A 54 11.63 -0.12 -7.66
C ALA A 54 11.70 0.50 -9.07
N VAL A 55 11.45 1.80 -9.22
CA VAL A 55 11.52 2.53 -10.51
C VAL A 55 12.49 3.72 -10.45
N PRO A 56 13.81 3.48 -10.31
CA PRO A 56 14.81 4.55 -10.13
C PRO A 56 14.93 5.49 -11.35
N ALA A 57 14.47 5.07 -12.52
CA ALA A 57 14.46 5.87 -13.73
C ALA A 57 13.30 6.90 -13.78
N ARG A 58 12.38 6.89 -12.81
CA ARG A 58 11.23 7.79 -12.76
C ARG A 58 11.14 8.46 -11.39
N GLU A 59 10.98 9.77 -11.38
CA GLU A 59 10.55 10.48 -10.18
C GLU A 59 9.15 10.02 -9.77
N VAL A 60 8.97 9.72 -8.47
CA VAL A 60 7.70 9.32 -7.86
C VAL A 60 7.19 10.42 -6.94
N VAL A 61 5.99 10.92 -7.23
CA VAL A 61 5.31 11.97 -6.46
C VAL A 61 3.98 11.45 -5.91
N ALA A 62 3.74 11.65 -4.61
CA ALA A 62 2.52 11.21 -3.95
C ALA A 62 1.47 12.32 -3.91
N TRP A 63 0.19 11.95 -3.97
CA TRP A 63 -0.94 12.87 -3.84
C TRP A 63 -1.07 13.43 -2.42
N PRO A 64 -1.47 14.70 -2.23
CA PRO A 64 -1.68 15.72 -3.27
C PRO A 64 -0.37 16.15 -3.91
N TRP A 65 -0.34 16.21 -5.24
CA TRP A 65 0.90 16.51 -5.97
C TRP A 65 1.33 17.97 -5.73
N PRO A 66 2.65 18.22 -5.63
CA PRO A 66 3.17 19.59 -5.55
C PRO A 66 2.68 20.46 -6.70
N ALA A 67 2.57 21.78 -6.48
CA ALA A 67 2.21 22.71 -7.53
C ALA A 67 3.18 22.59 -8.73
N GLY A 68 2.62 22.48 -9.93
CA GLY A 68 3.39 22.29 -11.17
C GLY A 68 3.74 20.84 -11.51
N ALA A 69 3.51 19.89 -10.61
CA ALA A 69 3.66 18.46 -10.93
C ALA A 69 2.50 17.97 -11.81
N ALA A 70 2.83 17.51 -13.01
CA ALA A 70 1.90 16.90 -13.96
C ALA A 70 2.39 15.50 -14.36
N PRO A 71 2.20 14.49 -13.51
CA PRO A 71 2.68 13.14 -13.80
C PRO A 71 1.91 12.56 -14.98
N GLU A 72 2.64 12.18 -16.04
CA GLU A 72 2.08 11.51 -17.21
C GLU A 72 1.51 10.14 -16.84
N TRP A 73 2.19 9.42 -15.96
CA TRP A 73 1.78 8.11 -15.45
C TRP A 73 1.17 8.27 -14.06
N VAL A 74 0.00 7.67 -13.81
CA VAL A 74 -0.71 7.78 -12.53
C VAL A 74 -1.15 6.41 -12.07
N ALA A 75 -0.64 5.99 -10.90
CA ALA A 75 -1.07 4.79 -10.19
C ALA A 75 -2.07 5.17 -9.10
N SER A 76 -3.32 4.72 -9.22
CA SER A 76 -4.34 4.84 -8.16
C SER A 76 -4.54 3.50 -7.47
N VAL A 77 -4.72 3.52 -6.15
CA VAL A 77 -4.82 2.30 -5.33
C VAL A 77 -6.06 2.34 -4.44
N GLU A 78 -6.80 1.25 -4.41
CA GLU A 78 -7.88 0.99 -3.46
C GLU A 78 -7.48 -0.22 -2.61
N VAL A 79 -7.14 0.02 -1.36
CA VAL A 79 -6.85 -1.04 -0.38
C VAL A 79 -8.18 -1.61 0.07
N LEU A 80 -8.32 -2.93 -0.05
CA LEU A 80 -9.48 -3.69 0.41
C LEU A 80 -9.24 -4.30 1.80
N ARG A 81 -7.97 -4.59 2.11
CA ARG A 81 -7.55 -5.22 3.35
C ARG A 81 -6.11 -4.84 3.67
N PHE A 82 -5.84 -4.40 4.88
CA PHE A 82 -4.47 -4.18 5.37
C PHE A 82 -4.42 -4.34 6.89
N GLU A 83 -4.03 -5.52 7.36
CA GLU A 83 -4.18 -5.89 8.77
C GLU A 83 -3.29 -7.08 9.15
N ARG A 84 -3.08 -7.24 10.46
CA ARG A 84 -2.42 -8.41 11.04
C ARG A 84 -3.41 -9.58 11.11
N ALA A 85 -3.01 -10.75 10.62
CA ALA A 85 -3.75 -12.00 10.80
C ALA A 85 -3.50 -12.59 12.22
N PRO A 86 -4.37 -13.50 12.71
CA PRO A 86 -4.20 -14.13 14.02
C PRO A 86 -2.83 -14.80 14.25
N ASP A 87 -2.24 -15.34 13.18
CA ASP A 87 -0.91 -15.96 13.22
C ASP A 87 0.25 -14.96 13.09
N GLY A 88 -0.04 -13.66 13.15
CA GLY A 88 0.93 -12.57 13.06
C GLY A 88 1.33 -12.18 11.63
N ALA A 89 0.77 -12.82 10.60
CA ALA A 89 1.04 -12.48 9.21
C ALA A 89 0.52 -11.09 8.84
N GLY A 90 1.29 -10.33 8.06
CA GLY A 90 0.82 -9.09 7.44
C GLY A 90 0.03 -9.42 6.19
N VAL A 91 -1.21 -8.94 6.09
CA VAL A 91 -2.08 -9.21 4.93
C VAL A 91 -2.40 -7.91 4.22
N LEU A 92 -2.19 -7.88 2.91
CA LEU A 92 -2.62 -6.81 2.02
C LEU A 92 -3.48 -7.39 0.89
N GLU A 93 -4.63 -6.77 0.64
CA GLU A 93 -5.36 -6.92 -0.61
C GLU A 93 -5.65 -5.52 -1.15
N ALA A 94 -5.24 -5.25 -2.38
CA ALA A 94 -5.43 -3.96 -3.01
C ALA A 94 -5.76 -4.11 -4.49
N ARG A 95 -6.66 -3.28 -5.00
CA ARG A 95 -6.88 -3.08 -6.43
C ARG A 95 -6.11 -1.85 -6.86
N TRP A 96 -5.52 -1.91 -8.03
CA TRP A 96 -4.81 -0.77 -8.57
C TRP A 96 -5.11 -0.58 -10.05
N THR A 97 -4.92 0.66 -10.50
CA THR A 97 -5.03 1.05 -11.90
C THR A 97 -3.85 1.94 -12.21
N LEU A 98 -3.17 1.63 -13.32
CA LEU A 98 -2.15 2.47 -13.91
C LEU A 98 -2.76 3.18 -15.11
N ARG A 99 -2.55 4.50 -15.19
CA ARG A 99 -3.00 5.35 -16.28
C ARG A 99 -1.84 6.07 -16.92
N ARG A 100 -1.98 6.38 -18.21
CA ARG A 100 -1.13 7.33 -18.93
C ARG A 100 -2.02 8.42 -19.51
N GLY A 101 -1.97 9.61 -18.93
CA GLY A 101 -2.97 10.66 -19.19
C GLY A 101 -4.40 10.16 -18.94
N ALA A 102 -5.25 10.22 -19.96
CA ALA A 102 -6.64 9.76 -19.88
C ALA A 102 -6.80 8.24 -20.08
N GLU A 103 -5.80 7.53 -20.56
CA GLU A 103 -5.89 6.11 -20.89
C GLU A 103 -5.58 5.24 -19.68
N VAL A 104 -6.34 4.14 -19.52
CA VAL A 104 -5.98 3.08 -18.58
C VAL A 104 -5.11 2.08 -19.31
N VAL A 105 -3.84 2.03 -18.93
CA VAL A 105 -2.84 1.15 -19.53
C VAL A 105 -2.86 -0.24 -18.88
N GLU A 106 -3.13 -0.31 -17.58
CA GLU A 106 -3.15 -1.57 -16.85
C GLU A 106 -4.00 -1.49 -15.58
N ARG A 107 -4.50 -2.65 -15.13
CA ARG A 107 -5.21 -2.84 -13.87
C ARG A 107 -4.79 -4.16 -13.26
N GLY A 108 -4.73 -4.21 -11.94
CA GLY A 108 -4.40 -5.43 -11.23
C GLY A 108 -4.99 -5.51 -9.84
N VAL A 109 -4.80 -6.68 -9.23
CA VAL A 109 -5.16 -6.95 -7.84
C VAL A 109 -3.96 -7.61 -7.18
N THR A 110 -3.38 -6.92 -6.20
CA THR A 110 -2.31 -7.47 -5.38
C THR A 110 -2.92 -8.17 -4.18
N ARG A 111 -2.49 -9.41 -3.93
CA ARG A 111 -2.84 -10.19 -2.73
C ARG A 111 -1.55 -10.67 -2.08
N ALA A 112 -1.11 -9.98 -1.03
CA ALA A 112 0.11 -10.33 -0.30
C ALA A 112 -0.22 -10.85 1.10
N ARG A 113 0.50 -11.88 1.52
CA ARG A 113 0.44 -12.45 2.86
C ARG A 113 1.84 -12.81 3.33
N GLU A 114 2.42 -11.94 4.12
CA GLU A 114 3.79 -12.05 4.56
C GLU A 114 3.87 -12.67 5.95
N ARG A 115 4.72 -13.68 6.11
CA ARG A 115 4.94 -14.32 7.41
C ARG A 115 5.92 -13.49 8.23
N PRO A 116 5.64 -13.24 9.52
CA PRO A 116 6.58 -12.52 10.36
C PRO A 116 7.81 -13.38 10.64
N ARG A 117 8.99 -12.76 10.76
CA ARG A 117 10.25 -13.48 11.03
C ARG A 117 10.39 -13.94 12.48
N ALA A 118 9.58 -13.36 13.37
CA ALA A 118 9.53 -13.67 14.78
C ALA A 118 8.10 -13.46 15.30
N ALA A 119 7.87 -13.77 16.58
CA ALA A 119 6.62 -13.43 17.24
C ALA A 119 6.60 -11.95 17.66
N GLY A 120 5.39 -11.42 17.88
CA GLY A 120 5.18 -10.08 18.40
C GLY A 120 4.92 -9.02 17.33
N THR A 121 4.52 -7.85 17.79
CA THR A 121 3.92 -6.81 16.95
C THR A 121 4.91 -6.16 16.00
N ALA A 122 6.16 -5.94 16.43
CA ALA A 122 7.22 -5.44 15.55
C ALA A 122 7.39 -6.35 14.32
N ALA A 123 7.46 -7.66 14.52
CA ALA A 123 7.60 -8.61 13.42
C ALA A 123 6.36 -8.67 12.51
N SER A 124 5.17 -8.44 13.05
CA SER A 124 3.94 -8.30 12.24
C SER A 124 3.91 -6.99 11.43
N VAL A 125 4.42 -5.89 11.98
CA VAL A 125 4.55 -4.62 11.26
C VAL A 125 5.61 -4.72 10.14
N GLU A 126 6.70 -5.45 10.37
CA GLU A 126 7.66 -5.79 9.31
C GLU A 126 6.98 -6.60 8.18
N ALA A 127 6.14 -7.57 8.53
CA ALA A 127 5.37 -8.34 7.55
C ALA A 127 4.38 -7.46 6.77
N LEU A 128 3.68 -6.53 7.43
CA LEU A 128 2.84 -5.55 6.75
C LEU A 128 3.64 -4.66 5.80
N SER A 129 4.84 -4.25 6.20
CA SER A 129 5.74 -3.45 5.36
C SER A 129 6.20 -4.25 4.13
N ALA A 130 6.52 -5.53 4.30
CA ALA A 130 6.83 -6.42 3.18
C ALA A 130 5.63 -6.61 2.22
N ALA A 131 4.40 -6.63 2.75
CA ALA A 131 3.19 -6.70 1.94
C ALA A 131 3.00 -5.43 1.08
N VAL A 132 3.33 -4.24 1.63
CA VAL A 132 3.35 -2.98 0.87
C VAL A 132 4.40 -3.02 -0.24
N ARG A 133 5.59 -3.55 0.04
CA ARG A 133 6.65 -3.73 -0.98
C ARG A 133 6.17 -4.59 -2.15
N ALA A 134 5.45 -5.68 -1.89
CA ALA A 134 4.89 -6.53 -2.94
C ALA A 134 3.95 -5.74 -3.89
N LEU A 135 3.12 -4.84 -3.35
CA LEU A 135 2.29 -3.94 -4.16
C LEU A 135 3.15 -2.94 -4.96
N ALA A 136 4.19 -2.38 -4.36
CA ALA A 136 5.11 -1.47 -5.05
C ALA A 136 5.78 -2.18 -6.24
N ASP A 137 6.25 -3.41 -6.05
CA ASP A 137 6.91 -4.21 -7.08
C ASP A 137 5.98 -4.53 -8.26
N GLU A 138 4.72 -4.90 -7.98
CA GLU A 138 3.71 -5.13 -9.03
C GLU A 138 3.40 -3.85 -9.82
N LEU A 139 3.22 -2.71 -9.13
CA LEU A 139 2.99 -1.42 -9.77
C LEU A 139 4.19 -0.97 -10.62
N ALA A 140 5.41 -1.20 -10.14
CA ALA A 140 6.63 -0.89 -10.86
C ALA A 140 6.76 -1.77 -12.12
N ALA A 141 6.45 -3.06 -12.01
CA ALA A 141 6.43 -4.00 -13.14
C ALA A 141 5.41 -3.57 -14.20
N ALA A 142 4.19 -3.22 -13.82
CA ALA A 142 3.16 -2.70 -14.72
C ALA A 142 3.64 -1.43 -15.44
N ALA A 143 4.24 -0.50 -14.70
CA ALA A 143 4.79 0.74 -15.26
C ALA A 143 5.98 0.51 -16.20
N ALA A 144 6.72 -0.58 -16.05
CA ALA A 144 7.81 -0.95 -16.95
C ALA A 144 7.32 -1.72 -18.19
N GLY A 145 6.29 -2.57 -18.03
CA GLY A 145 5.70 -3.40 -19.08
C GLY A 145 4.84 -2.62 -20.07
N ALA A 146 4.18 -1.56 -19.60
CA ALA A 146 3.48 -0.60 -20.44
C ALA A 146 4.50 0.24 -21.24
N ARG A 147 5.03 -0.33 -22.31
CA ARG A 147 5.85 0.38 -23.31
C ARG A 147 5.00 1.43 -24.06
N PRO A 148 5.64 2.50 -24.58
CA PRO A 148 4.96 3.70 -25.07
C PRO A 148 4.04 3.51 -26.26
#